data_AF-A0A131ZWZ2-F1
#
_entry.id   AF-A0A131ZWZ2-F1
#
_cell.length_a   1.000
_cell.length_b   1.000
_cell.length_c   1.000
_cell.angle_alpha   90.00
_cell.angle_beta   90.00
_cell.angle_gamma   90.00
#
_symmetry.space_group_name_H-M   'P 1'
#
loop_
_entity.id
_entity.type
_entity.pdbx_description
1 polymer ?
#
loop_
_entity_poly.entity_id
_entity_poly.type
_entity_poly.pdbx_seq_one_letter_code
_entity_poly.pdbx_strand_id
1 'polypeptide(L)'
;MHIRNAKPEDLMNMQHCNLLCLPENYQMKYYFYHGLSWPQLSYVAEDEQNRIVGYVLAKMEEDSDTTHGHITSLAVKRTNRRLGLAQKLMNQASKAMIECFNARYVSLHVRKSNRAALHLYQNTLEFEISEIEPKYYADGEDAYAMKRDLVEFARIHNIKPSDPTFFDKKPDKKNVQSNASQATISPSPTSAS
;
A
#
# COMPACT_ATOMS: atom_id res chain seq x y z
N MET A 1 -17.60 -12.46 -5.67
CA MET A 1 -16.80 -11.42 -5.00
C MET A 1 -16.67 -10.22 -5.92
N HIS A 2 -17.20 -9.07 -5.50
CA HIS A 2 -17.17 -7.82 -6.26
C HIS A 2 -16.07 -6.91 -5.70
N ILE A 3 -15.28 -6.28 -6.57
CA ILE A 3 -14.25 -5.31 -6.17
C ILE A 3 -14.65 -3.95 -6.71
N ARG A 4 -14.67 -2.94 -5.83
CA ARG A 4 -15.05 -1.57 -6.17
C ARG A 4 -14.28 -0.58 -5.31
N ASN A 5 -14.24 0.67 -5.76
CA ASN A 5 -13.70 1.78 -5.00
C ASN A 5 -14.51 1.93 -3.68
N ALA A 6 -13.79 2.23 -2.60
CA ALA A 6 -14.36 2.38 -1.27
C ALA A 6 -15.10 3.71 -1.16
N LYS A 7 -16.29 3.68 -0.55
CA LYS A 7 -17.09 4.86 -0.27
C LYS A 7 -16.97 5.26 1.21
N PRO A 8 -17.32 6.49 1.59
CA PRO A 8 -17.35 6.89 3.01
C PRO A 8 -18.20 5.97 3.91
N GLU A 9 -19.30 5.43 3.39
CA GLU A 9 -20.17 4.47 4.09
C GLU A 9 -19.48 3.11 4.38
N ASP A 10 -18.41 2.78 3.66
CA ASP A 10 -17.66 1.53 3.83
C ASP A 10 -16.62 1.60 4.95
N LEU A 11 -16.22 2.81 5.39
CA LEU A 11 -15.07 3.00 6.29
C LEU A 11 -15.24 2.28 7.63
N MET A 12 -16.46 2.24 8.17
CA MET A 12 -16.78 1.47 9.39
C MET A 12 -16.58 -0.03 9.17
N ASN A 13 -17.01 -0.54 8.03
CA ASN A 13 -16.86 -1.96 7.68
C ASN A 13 -15.39 -2.31 7.36
N MET A 14 -14.62 -1.38 6.80
CA MET A 14 -13.17 -1.52 6.63
C MET A 14 -12.45 -1.58 7.98
N GLN A 15 -12.79 -0.69 8.92
CA GLN A 15 -12.23 -0.72 10.28
C GLN A 15 -12.58 -2.03 11.00
N HIS A 16 -13.83 -2.48 10.90
CA HIS A 16 -14.21 -3.77 11.47
C HIS A 16 -13.42 -4.94 10.85
N CYS A 17 -13.18 -4.91 9.53
CA CYS A 17 -12.35 -5.92 8.87
C CYS A 17 -10.89 -5.88 9.32
N ASN A 18 -10.33 -4.68 9.54
CA ASN A 18 -8.98 -4.46 10.08
C ASN A 18 -8.81 -5.12 11.46
N LEU A 19 -9.70 -4.80 12.40
CA LEU A 19 -9.72 -5.35 13.76
C LEU A 19 -9.77 -6.88 13.80
N LEU A 20 -10.44 -7.51 12.84
CA LEU A 20 -10.51 -8.96 12.74
C LEU A 20 -9.26 -9.60 12.11
N CYS A 21 -8.48 -8.85 11.34
CA CYS A 21 -7.45 -9.40 10.47
C CYS A 21 -6.02 -9.03 10.87
N LEU A 22 -5.82 -7.89 11.53
CA LEU A 22 -4.51 -7.27 11.73
C LEU A 22 -4.33 -6.77 13.18
N PRO A 23 -3.10 -6.84 13.73
CA PRO A 23 -2.79 -6.27 15.03
C PRO A 23 -2.61 -4.74 14.96
N GLU A 24 -2.19 -4.19 13.82
CA GLU A 24 -2.07 -2.73 13.61
C GLU A 24 -3.44 -2.11 13.27
N ASN A 25 -3.98 -1.36 14.24
CA ASN A 25 -5.31 -0.78 14.20
C ASN A 25 -5.26 0.75 14.24
N TYR A 26 -6.28 1.39 13.65
CA TYR A 26 -6.36 2.85 13.54
C TYR A 26 -7.70 3.40 14.03
N GLN A 27 -7.66 4.62 14.58
CA GLN A 27 -8.88 5.36 14.91
C GLN A 27 -9.65 5.74 13.64
N MET A 28 -10.98 5.87 13.74
CA MET A 28 -11.85 6.18 12.60
C MET A 28 -11.48 7.50 11.89
N LYS A 29 -10.98 8.50 12.63
CA LYS A 29 -10.47 9.76 12.06
C LYS A 29 -9.42 9.52 10.96
N TYR A 30 -8.59 8.50 11.12
CA TYR A 30 -7.55 8.17 10.14
C TYR A 30 -8.12 7.54 8.86
N TYR A 31 -9.18 6.75 8.96
CA TYR A 31 -9.93 6.25 7.81
C TYR A 31 -10.61 7.40 7.05
N PHE A 32 -11.24 8.34 7.76
CA PHE A 32 -11.82 9.53 7.15
C PHE A 32 -10.77 10.40 6.46
N TYR A 33 -9.60 10.60 7.07
CA TYR A 33 -8.50 11.31 6.44
C TYR A 33 -8.14 10.72 5.08
N HIS A 34 -7.98 9.39 4.98
CA HIS A 34 -7.73 8.73 3.70
C HIS A 34 -8.88 8.90 2.70
N GLY A 35 -10.11 8.65 3.15
CA GLY A 35 -11.30 8.69 2.30
C GLY A 35 -11.65 10.09 1.78
N LEU A 36 -11.21 11.14 2.47
CA LEU A 36 -11.42 12.53 2.07
C LEU A 36 -10.25 13.10 1.26
N SER A 37 -9.01 12.74 1.59
CA SER A 37 -7.82 13.21 0.87
C SER A 37 -7.60 12.48 -0.46
N TRP A 38 -7.81 11.16 -0.50
CA TRP A 38 -7.58 10.33 -1.70
C TRP A 38 -8.71 9.31 -1.93
N PRO A 39 -9.95 9.78 -2.17
CA PRO A 39 -11.12 8.90 -2.32
C PRO A 39 -10.95 7.83 -3.41
N GLN A 40 -10.14 8.08 -4.43
CA GLN A 40 -9.92 7.17 -5.57
C GLN A 40 -9.04 5.96 -5.22
N LEU A 41 -8.25 6.00 -4.15
CA LEU A 41 -7.16 5.05 -3.94
C LEU A 41 -7.52 3.81 -3.11
N SER A 42 -8.57 3.90 -2.30
CA SER A 42 -8.98 2.80 -1.43
C SER A 42 -10.05 1.95 -2.10
N TYR A 43 -9.95 0.63 -1.96
CA TYR A 43 -10.85 -0.33 -2.58
C TYR A 43 -11.33 -1.37 -1.58
N VAL A 44 -12.51 -1.91 -1.81
CA VAL A 44 -13.13 -2.96 -1.01
C VAL A 44 -13.47 -4.16 -1.87
N ALA A 45 -13.42 -5.34 -1.27
CA ALA A 45 -13.91 -6.59 -1.82
C ALA A 45 -15.14 -7.03 -1.02
N GLU A 46 -16.24 -7.28 -1.72
CA GLU A 46 -17.53 -7.64 -1.13
C GLU A 46 -17.98 -9.03 -1.58
N ASP A 47 -18.67 -9.74 -0.68
CA ASP A 47 -19.38 -10.98 -1.01
C ASP A 47 -20.75 -10.71 -1.65
N GLU A 48 -21.48 -11.79 -1.95
CA GLU A 48 -22.81 -11.72 -2.59
C GLU A 48 -23.87 -11.07 -1.70
N GLN A 49 -23.59 -10.92 -0.39
CA GLN A 49 -24.45 -10.24 0.57
C GLN A 49 -23.99 -8.79 0.83
N ASN A 50 -23.13 -8.23 -0.03
CA ASN A 50 -22.55 -6.89 0.09
C ASN A 50 -21.77 -6.67 1.40
N ARG A 51 -21.20 -7.74 1.99
CA ARG A 51 -20.36 -7.61 3.18
C ARG A 51 -18.92 -7.46 2.78
N ILE A 52 -18.21 -6.51 3.39
CA ILE A 52 -16.77 -6.35 3.19
C ILE A 52 -16.03 -7.59 3.72
N VAL A 53 -15.34 -8.27 2.82
CA VAL A 53 -14.48 -9.43 3.09
C VAL A 53 -13.00 -9.13 2.92
N GLY A 54 -12.66 -7.98 2.33
CA GLY A 54 -11.30 -7.47 2.26
C GLY A 54 -11.28 -6.02 1.81
N TYR A 55 -10.17 -5.33 2.05
CA TYR A 55 -9.99 -3.95 1.65
C TYR A 55 -8.50 -3.64 1.45
N VAL A 56 -8.24 -2.57 0.71
CA VAL A 56 -6.96 -1.85 0.68
C VAL A 56 -7.23 -0.40 1.03
N LEU A 57 -6.48 0.11 1.99
CA LEU A 57 -6.44 1.51 2.42
C LEU A 57 -5.12 2.09 1.95
N ALA A 58 -5.17 3.10 1.09
CA ALA A 58 -4.00 3.65 0.43
C ALA A 58 -4.04 5.18 0.40
N LYS A 59 -2.86 5.79 0.34
CA LYS A 59 -2.64 7.24 0.26
C LYS A 59 -1.55 7.57 -0.76
N MET A 60 -1.39 8.85 -1.07
CA MET A 60 -0.16 9.39 -1.67
C MET A 60 0.77 9.87 -0.56
N GLU A 61 2.08 9.76 -0.75
CA GLU A 61 3.04 10.46 0.11
C GLU A 61 3.25 11.89 -0.37
N GLU A 62 3.19 12.83 0.57
CA GLU A 62 3.27 14.28 0.31
C GLU A 62 4.70 14.83 0.44
N ASP A 63 5.53 14.22 1.30
CA ASP A 63 6.86 14.72 1.67
C ASP A 63 8.02 14.06 0.90
N SER A 64 7.82 13.75 -0.38
CA SER A 64 8.81 13.02 -1.20
C SER A 64 9.12 13.72 -2.51
N ASP A 65 10.41 13.76 -2.88
CA ASP A 65 10.89 14.28 -4.16
C ASP A 65 10.24 13.57 -5.36
N THR A 66 9.89 12.30 -5.19
CA THR A 66 9.19 11.50 -6.19
C THR A 66 7.76 11.21 -5.77
N THR A 67 6.79 11.53 -6.62
CA THR A 67 5.37 11.21 -6.43
C THR A 67 5.17 9.70 -6.36
N HIS A 68 4.67 9.20 -5.24
CA HIS A 68 4.46 7.78 -5.03
C HIS A 68 3.32 7.51 -4.06
N GLY A 69 2.70 6.33 -4.21
CA GLY A 69 1.67 5.87 -3.30
C GLY A 69 2.23 5.12 -2.09
N HIS A 70 1.42 4.98 -1.05
CA HIS A 70 1.71 4.15 0.11
C HIS A 70 0.49 3.31 0.49
N ILE A 71 0.73 2.04 0.81
CA ILE A 71 -0.30 1.13 1.32
C ILE A 71 -0.30 1.16 2.84
N THR A 72 -1.24 1.90 3.40
CA THR A 72 -1.45 2.01 4.85
C THR A 72 -1.93 0.69 5.45
N SER A 73 -2.83 -0.02 4.76
CA SER A 73 -3.38 -1.27 5.28
C SER A 73 -4.01 -2.13 4.19
N LEU A 74 -3.77 -3.44 4.24
CA LEU A 74 -4.35 -4.43 3.33
C LEU A 74 -4.78 -5.65 4.14
N ALA A 75 -6.06 -6.00 4.07
CA ALA A 75 -6.58 -7.18 4.77
C ALA A 75 -7.63 -7.91 3.95
N VAL A 76 -7.64 -9.24 4.10
CA VAL A 76 -8.67 -10.13 3.59
C VAL A 76 -9.01 -11.14 4.68
N LYS A 77 -10.31 -11.28 4.99
CA LYS A 77 -10.84 -12.22 5.97
C LYS A 77 -10.35 -13.63 5.65
N ARG A 78 -9.99 -14.41 6.68
CA ARG A 78 -9.39 -15.74 6.51
C ARG A 78 -10.21 -16.68 5.63
N THR A 79 -11.54 -16.64 5.78
CA THR A 79 -12.53 -17.40 4.99
C THR A 79 -12.52 -17.07 3.50
N ASN A 80 -11.92 -15.96 3.09
CA ASN A 80 -11.93 -15.46 1.71
C ASN A 80 -10.51 -15.29 1.14
N ARG A 81 -9.49 -15.82 1.83
CA ARG A 81 -8.10 -15.86 1.35
C ARG A 81 -7.95 -16.89 0.22
N ARG A 82 -6.82 -16.82 -0.49
CA ARG A 82 -6.48 -17.71 -1.63
C ARG A 82 -7.40 -17.59 -2.85
N LEU A 83 -8.25 -16.55 -2.89
CA LEU A 83 -9.11 -16.20 -4.04
C LEU A 83 -8.52 -15.06 -4.90
N GLY A 84 -7.25 -14.69 -4.70
CA GLY A 84 -6.59 -13.60 -5.42
C GLY A 84 -7.08 -12.18 -5.08
N LEU A 85 -7.93 -12.02 -4.04
CA LEU A 85 -8.54 -10.72 -3.72
C LEU A 85 -7.50 -9.64 -3.38
N ALA A 86 -6.49 -9.97 -2.59
CA ALA A 86 -5.44 -9.03 -2.21
C ALA A 86 -4.68 -8.48 -3.43
N GLN A 87 -4.37 -9.35 -4.40
CA GLN A 87 -3.71 -8.93 -5.65
C GLN A 87 -4.61 -7.99 -6.46
N LYS A 88 -5.90 -8.33 -6.63
CA LYS A 88 -6.85 -7.50 -7.37
C LYS A 88 -7.06 -6.14 -6.71
N LEU A 89 -7.19 -6.08 -5.39
CA LEU A 89 -7.30 -4.83 -4.61
C LEU A 89 -6.06 -3.95 -4.84
N MET A 90 -4.87 -4.52 -4.70
CA MET A 90 -3.60 -3.81 -4.89
C MET A 90 -3.43 -3.28 -6.32
N ASN A 91 -3.84 -4.06 -7.33
CA ASN A 91 -3.76 -3.62 -8.72
C ASN A 91 -4.74 -2.48 -9.04
N GLN A 92 -5.93 -2.49 -8.46
CA GLN A 92 -6.87 -1.37 -8.59
C GLN A 92 -6.34 -0.10 -7.92
N ALA A 93 -5.84 -0.20 -6.68
CA ALA A 93 -5.25 0.93 -5.98
C ALA A 93 -4.08 1.53 -6.77
N SER A 94 -3.15 0.71 -7.27
CA SER A 94 -2.02 1.22 -8.04
C SER A 94 -2.39 1.79 -9.40
N LYS A 95 -3.39 1.22 -10.08
CA LYS A 95 -3.94 1.85 -11.29
C LYS A 95 -4.44 3.26 -10.98
N ALA A 96 -5.23 3.43 -9.92
CA ALA A 96 -5.73 4.75 -9.51
C ALA A 96 -4.59 5.71 -9.10
N MET A 97 -3.54 5.22 -8.43
CA MET A 97 -2.35 6.02 -8.11
C MET A 97 -1.67 6.58 -9.36
N ILE A 98 -1.59 5.79 -10.44
CA ILE A 98 -1.01 6.21 -11.72
C ILE A 98 -1.93 7.21 -12.42
N GLU A 99 -3.19 6.84 -12.61
CA GLU A 99 -4.14 7.63 -13.43
C GLU A 99 -4.41 8.99 -12.79
N CYS A 100 -4.64 9.03 -11.48
CA CYS A 100 -5.04 10.25 -10.77
C CYS A 100 -3.86 11.09 -10.30
N PHE A 101 -2.70 10.48 -10.01
CA PHE A 101 -1.60 11.16 -9.32
C PHE A 101 -0.22 10.96 -9.96
N ASN A 102 -0.11 10.22 -11.07
CA ASN A 102 1.17 9.92 -11.73
C ASN A 102 2.20 9.29 -10.78
N ALA A 103 1.75 8.43 -9.87
CA ALA A 103 2.63 7.72 -8.94
C ALA A 103 3.65 6.86 -9.70
N ARG A 104 4.93 7.08 -9.41
CA ARG A 104 6.05 6.38 -10.04
C ARG A 104 6.31 5.01 -9.40
N TYR A 105 6.02 4.89 -8.11
CA TYR A 105 6.06 3.62 -7.39
C TYR A 105 4.99 3.60 -6.30
N VAL A 106 4.80 2.46 -5.66
CA VAL A 106 4.02 2.32 -4.44
C VAL A 106 4.87 1.65 -3.37
N SER A 107 4.80 2.13 -2.13
CA SER A 107 5.53 1.61 -0.99
C SER A 107 4.61 0.98 0.05
N LEU A 108 5.19 0.12 0.90
CA LEU A 108 4.55 -0.43 2.09
C LEU A 108 5.57 -0.93 3.10
N HIS A 109 5.11 -1.19 4.31
CA HIS A 109 5.88 -1.88 5.36
C HIS A 109 5.27 -3.23 5.68
N VAL A 110 6.12 -4.24 5.87
CA VAL A 110 5.69 -5.58 6.26
C VAL A 110 6.62 -6.17 7.32
N ARG A 111 6.02 -6.78 8.35
CA ARG A 111 6.74 -7.55 9.39
C ARG A 111 7.65 -8.59 8.76
N LYS A 112 8.90 -8.67 9.23
CA LYS A 112 9.87 -9.69 8.77
C LYS A 112 9.36 -11.12 8.94
N SER A 113 8.59 -11.36 10.00
CA SER A 113 8.01 -12.68 10.30
C SER A 113 6.82 -13.06 9.43
N ASN A 114 6.18 -12.11 8.72
CA ASN A 114 4.94 -12.35 7.97
C ASN A 114 5.18 -12.99 6.59
N ARG A 115 5.54 -14.27 6.60
CA ARG A 115 5.85 -15.07 5.40
C ARG A 115 4.74 -15.06 4.34
N ALA A 116 3.47 -15.03 4.76
CA ALA A 116 2.34 -15.04 3.84
C ALA A 116 2.22 -13.73 3.06
N ALA A 117 2.41 -12.60 3.74
CA ALA A 117 2.42 -11.28 3.10
C ALA A 117 3.67 -11.09 2.24
N LEU A 118 4.85 -11.52 2.72
CA LEU A 118 6.09 -11.47 1.94
C LEU A 118 5.96 -12.23 0.61
N HIS A 119 5.39 -13.43 0.63
CA HIS A 119 5.14 -14.18 -0.60
C HIS A 119 4.16 -13.44 -1.54
N LEU A 120 3.09 -12.85 -1.02
CA LEU A 120 2.17 -12.04 -1.81
C LEU A 120 2.89 -10.85 -2.46
N TYR A 121 3.64 -10.07 -1.67
CA TYR A 121 4.27 -8.85 -2.15
C TYR A 121 5.40 -9.16 -3.13
N GLN A 122 6.32 -10.08 -2.81
CA GLN A 122 7.47 -10.40 -3.65
C GLN A 122 7.08 -11.22 -4.89
N ASN A 123 6.37 -12.34 -4.71
CA ASN A 123 6.17 -13.31 -5.79
C ASN A 123 4.94 -13.01 -6.66
N THR A 124 3.91 -12.35 -6.12
CA THR A 124 2.64 -12.14 -6.84
C THR A 124 2.45 -10.70 -7.30
N LEU A 125 3.05 -9.75 -6.59
CA LEU A 125 2.90 -8.32 -6.85
C LEU A 125 4.22 -7.64 -7.24
N GLU A 126 5.34 -8.38 -7.30
CA GLU A 126 6.64 -7.89 -7.78
C GLU A 126 7.14 -6.67 -6.98
N PHE A 127 6.90 -6.66 -5.66
CA PHE A 127 7.56 -5.73 -4.75
C PHE A 127 8.97 -6.19 -4.43
N GLU A 128 9.88 -5.24 -4.40
CA GLU A 128 11.27 -5.42 -3.98
C GLU A 128 11.48 -4.83 -2.59
N ILE A 129 12.37 -5.44 -1.81
CA ILE A 129 12.77 -4.89 -0.52
C ILE A 129 13.72 -3.73 -0.80
N SER A 130 13.33 -2.53 -0.38
CA SER A 130 14.18 -1.34 -0.46
C SER A 130 15.11 -1.29 0.74
N GLU A 131 14.56 -1.39 1.95
CA GLU A 131 15.28 -1.15 3.21
C GLU A 131 14.72 -2.02 4.34
N ILE A 132 15.50 -2.16 5.41
CA ILE A 132 15.04 -2.76 6.67
C ILE A 132 14.94 -1.62 7.69
N GLU A 133 13.78 -1.48 8.30
CA GLU A 133 13.55 -0.51 9.37
C GLU A 133 13.58 -1.21 10.73
N PRO A 134 14.62 -0.97 11.55
CA PRO A 134 14.78 -1.67 12.81
C PRO A 134 13.76 -1.19 13.84
N LYS A 135 13.14 -2.13 14.58
CA LYS A 135 12.15 -1.83 15.63
C LYS A 135 11.00 -0.92 15.17
N TYR A 136 10.53 -1.12 13.94
CA TYR A 136 9.45 -0.35 13.35
C TYR A 136 8.11 -0.55 14.08
N TYR A 137 7.81 -1.80 14.43
CA TYR A 137 6.56 -2.14 15.11
C TYR A 137 6.66 -1.93 16.63
N ALA A 138 5.53 -1.70 17.28
CA ALA A 138 5.46 -1.38 18.71
C ALA A 138 5.99 -2.49 19.66
N ASP A 139 5.99 -3.73 19.18
CA ASP A 139 6.59 -4.88 19.88
C ASP A 139 8.10 -5.02 19.64
N GLY A 140 8.69 -4.08 18.90
CA GLY A 140 10.11 -4.05 18.55
C GLY A 140 10.48 -4.90 17.34
N GLU A 141 9.50 -5.48 16.61
CA GLU A 141 9.81 -6.20 15.37
C GLU A 141 10.27 -5.23 14.27
N ASP A 142 11.26 -5.65 13.50
CA ASP A 142 11.70 -4.94 12.30
C ASP A 142 10.65 -5.04 11.16
N ALA A 143 10.62 -4.02 10.31
CA ALA A 143 9.87 -4.04 9.05
C ALA A 143 10.81 -4.14 7.85
N TYR A 144 10.33 -4.79 6.78
CA TYR A 144 10.83 -4.52 5.44
C TYR A 144 10.03 -3.38 4.85
N ALA A 145 10.72 -2.32 4.42
CA ALA A 145 10.17 -1.32 3.53
C ALA A 145 10.26 -1.84 2.10
N MET A 146 9.13 -2.03 1.45
CA MET A 146 9.04 -2.60 0.11
C MET A 146 8.52 -1.59 -0.90
N LYS A 147 8.95 -1.70 -2.16
CA LYS A 147 8.53 -0.83 -3.26
C LYS A 147 8.17 -1.65 -4.49
N ARG A 148 7.15 -1.22 -5.23
CA ARG A 148 6.81 -1.72 -6.56
C ARG A 148 6.88 -0.59 -7.57
N ASP A 149 7.61 -0.80 -8.66
CA ASP A 149 7.69 0.14 -9.77
C ASP A 149 6.32 0.21 -10.49
N LEU A 150 5.73 1.40 -10.48
CA LEU A 150 4.45 1.65 -11.15
C LEU A 150 4.61 2.12 -12.60
N VAL A 151 5.81 2.53 -13.00
CA VAL A 151 6.10 2.88 -14.40
C VAL A 151 6.06 1.62 -15.25
N GLU A 152 6.74 0.57 -14.82
CA GLU A 152 6.75 -0.70 -15.55
C GLU A 152 5.38 -1.40 -15.50
N PHE A 153 4.74 -1.40 -14.33
CA PHE A 153 3.36 -1.87 -14.19
C PHE A 153 2.40 -1.15 -15.14
N ALA A 154 2.53 0.17 -15.30
CA ALA A 154 1.71 0.94 -16.23
C ALA A 154 1.94 0.53 -17.70
N ARG A 155 3.19 0.25 -18.09
CA ARG A 155 3.53 -0.23 -19.44
C ARG A 155 2.89 -1.59 -19.71
N ILE A 156 3.11 -2.56 -18.82
CA ILE A 156 2.62 -3.94 -18.98
C ILE A 156 1.09 -4.00 -19.06
N HIS A 157 0.40 -3.10 -18.33
CA HIS A 157 -1.06 -3.09 -18.27
C HIS A 157 -1.74 -2.01 -19.12
N ASN A 158 -0.99 -1.31 -19.98
CA ASN A 158 -1.51 -0.25 -20.85
C ASN A 158 -2.33 0.81 -20.08
N ILE A 159 -1.86 1.17 -18.88
CA ILE A 159 -2.49 2.19 -18.05
C ILE A 159 -2.06 3.56 -18.57
N LYS A 160 -3.02 4.48 -18.72
CA LYS A 160 -2.78 5.84 -19.22
C LYS A 160 -2.61 6.82 -18.03
N PRO A 161 -1.38 7.30 -17.76
CA PRO A 161 -1.16 8.33 -16.75
C PRO A 161 -1.78 9.66 -17.19
N SER A 162 -1.98 10.58 -16.25
CA SER A 162 -2.47 11.92 -16.56
C SER A 162 -1.38 12.83 -17.13
N ASP A 163 -0.11 12.61 -16.75
CA ASP A 163 1.06 13.30 -17.31
C ASP A 163 1.63 12.54 -18.53
N PRO A 164 1.66 13.14 -19.74
CA PRO A 164 2.24 12.52 -20.93
C PRO A 164 3.72 12.16 -20.79
N THR A 165 4.47 12.86 -19.93
CA THR A 165 5.91 12.66 -19.70
C THR A 165 6.20 11.55 -18.69
N PHE A 166 5.16 10.91 -18.15
CA PHE A 166 5.29 9.86 -17.13
C PHE A 166 6.25 8.74 -17.52
N PHE A 167 6.30 8.38 -18.81
CA PHE A 167 7.18 7.32 -19.32
C PHE A 167 8.59 7.80 -19.71
N ASP A 168 8.81 9.11 -19.82
CA ASP A 168 10.05 9.70 -20.37
C ASP A 168 11.18 9.77 -19.34
N LYS A 169 10.85 9.86 -18.04
CA LYS A 169 11.86 9.84 -16.98
C LYS A 169 12.48 8.44 -16.88
N LYS A 170 13.75 8.33 -17.30
CA LYS A 170 14.58 7.13 -17.11
C LYS A 170 14.48 6.65 -15.65
N PRO A 171 14.49 5.33 -15.41
CA PRO A 171 14.57 4.81 -14.05
C PRO A 171 15.82 5.38 -13.38
N ASP A 172 15.68 5.88 -12.15
CA ASP A 172 16.83 6.24 -11.33
C ASP A 172 17.71 5.01 -11.19
N LYS A 173 18.86 5.01 -11.87
CA LYS A 173 19.91 4.03 -11.63
C LYS A 173 20.43 4.28 -10.21
N LYS A 174 19.84 3.66 -9.19
CA LYS A 174 20.47 3.65 -7.87
C LYS A 174 21.68 2.72 -7.93
N ASN A 175 22.83 3.36 -7.75
CA ASN A 175 24.16 2.84 -7.53
C ASN A 175 24.19 1.49 -6.79
N VAL A 176 24.65 0.46 -7.49
CA VAL A 176 25.42 -0.62 -6.86
C VAL A 176 26.78 -0.02 -6.53
N GLN A 177 26.91 0.64 -5.39
CA GLN A 177 28.20 0.84 -4.76
C GLN A 177 28.07 0.91 -3.24
N SER A 178 28.87 0.05 -2.64
CA SER A 178 29.07 -0.23 -1.23
C SER A 178 29.53 0.96 -0.39
N ASN A 179 29.20 0.85 0.90
CA ASN A 179 29.90 1.33 2.10
C ASN A 179 29.36 2.55 2.86
N ALA A 180 28.94 2.22 4.08
CA ALA A 180 29.35 2.79 5.36
C ALA A 180 28.83 4.20 5.75
N SER A 181 28.01 4.16 6.80
CA SER A 181 27.92 5.10 7.92
C SER A 181 27.58 6.56 7.60
N GLN A 182 26.35 6.95 7.95
CA GLN A 182 26.13 7.97 8.99
C GLN A 182 24.65 7.96 9.41
N ALA A 183 24.43 7.74 10.70
CA ALA A 183 23.14 7.86 11.35
C ALA A 183 22.83 9.34 11.58
N THR A 184 21.75 9.83 10.97
CA THR A 184 21.12 11.09 11.36
C THR A 184 19.66 10.79 11.69
N ILE A 185 19.34 11.05 12.94
CA ILE A 185 18.07 10.81 13.61
C ILE A 185 17.09 11.91 13.19
N SER A 186 15.91 11.53 12.70
CA SER A 186 14.73 12.41 12.59
C SER A 186 13.48 11.64 13.09
N PRO A 187 12.45 12.34 13.59
CA PRO A 187 11.64 11.84 14.69
C PRO A 187 10.44 10.99 14.25
N SER A 188 10.17 9.99 15.10
CA SER A 188 9.00 9.10 15.14
C SER A 188 7.65 9.81 15.04
N PRO A 189 6.64 9.24 14.34
CA PRO A 189 5.27 9.69 14.45
C PRO A 189 4.70 9.26 15.82
N THR A 190 4.33 10.26 16.61
CA THR A 190 3.72 10.15 17.91
C THR A 190 2.41 9.36 17.83
N SER A 191 2.30 8.34 18.67
CA SER A 191 1.04 7.67 19.00
C SER A 191 0.04 8.70 19.52
N ALA A 192 -1.03 8.95 18.77
CA ALA A 192 -2.20 9.64 19.30
C ALA A 192 -2.93 8.67 20.23
N SER A 193 -2.88 9.01 21.53
CA SER A 193 -3.78 8.56 22.59
C SER A 193 -5.24 8.57 22.18
#